data_AF-A0A533B773-F1
#
_entry.id   AF-A0A533B773-F1
#
_cell.length_a   1.000
_cell.length_b   1.000
_cell.length_c   1.000
_cell.angle_alpha   90.00
_cell.angle_beta   90.00
_cell.angle_gamma   90.00
#
_symmetry.space_group_name_H-M   'P 1'
#
loop_
_entity.id
_entity.type
_entity.pdbx_description
1 polymer ?
#
loop_
_entity_poly.entity_id
_entity_poly.type
_entity_poly.pdbx_seq_one_letter_code
_entity_poly.pdbx_strand_id
1 'polypeptide(L)' 'MVSFLGYFVGLLTIAMIFSDSLGKMAMVFGVAGWVAISFGNFYKTGDRVQLGGIKGDVIDIGMLRTTMMEIGQ' A
#
# COMPACT_ATOMS: atom_id res chain seq x y z
N MET A 1 39.92 29.77 -13.79
CA MET A 1 38.95 29.37 -14.82
C MET A 1 38.42 28.01 -14.44
N VAL A 2 37.32 27.93 -13.68
CA VAL A 2 36.69 26.64 -13.35
C VAL A 2 36.00 26.17 -14.62
N SER A 3 36.52 25.11 -15.24
CA SER A 3 36.10 24.64 -16.55
C SER A 3 34.62 24.28 -16.55
N PHE A 4 33.88 24.76 -17.55
CA PHE A 4 32.48 24.38 -17.80
C PHE A 4 32.28 22.85 -17.83
N LEU A 5 33.33 22.13 -18.24
CA LEU A 5 33.42 20.68 -18.23
C LEU A 5 33.38 20.06 -16.82
N GLY A 6 33.95 20.72 -15.81
CA GLY A 6 33.90 20.28 -14.41
C GLY A 6 32.50 20.40 -13.80
N TYR A 7 31.76 21.46 -14.15
CA TYR A 7 30.36 21.59 -13.77
C TYR A 7 29.50 20.52 -14.45
N PHE A 8 29.76 20.22 -15.72
CA PHE A 8 29.03 19.19 -16.45
C PHE A 8 29.24 17.81 -15.83
N VAL A 9 30.50 17.45 -15.52
CA VAL A 9 30.82 16.19 -14.83
C VAL A 9 30.18 16.17 -13.44
N GLY A 10 30.32 17.23 -12.64
CA GLY A 10 29.74 17.30 -11.30
C GLY A 10 28.20 17.18 -11.29
N LEU A 11 27.52 17.81 -12.23
CA LEU A 11 26.07 17.70 -12.42
C LEU A 11 25.68 16.27 -12.81
N LEU A 12 26.47 15.62 -13.66
CA LEU A 12 26.25 14.24 -14.10
C LEU A 12 26.47 13.24 -12.95
N THR A 13 27.47 13.49 -12.08
CA THR A 13 27.68 12.67 -10.88
C THR A 13 26.52 12.80 -9.89
N ILE A 14 26.04 14.03 -9.64
CA ILE A 14 24.88 14.27 -8.77
C ILE A 14 23.62 13.61 -9.36
N ALA A 15 23.42 13.72 -10.68
CA ALA A 15 22.29 13.09 -11.37
C ALA A 15 22.33 11.56 -11.27
N MET A 16 23.50 10.93 -11.44
CA MET A 16 23.65 9.48 -11.26
C MET A 16 23.34 9.04 -9.83
N ILE A 17 23.82 9.76 -8.82
CA ILE A 17 23.56 9.45 -7.39
C ILE A 17 22.06 9.58 -7.07
N PHE A 18 21.38 10.59 -7.63
CA PHE A 18 19.95 10.80 -7.39
C PHE A 18 19.05 9.85 -8.18
N SER A 19 19.53 9.34 -9.32
CA SER A 19 18.84 8.33 -10.15
C SER A 19 18.44 7.10 -9.32
N ASP A 20 19.33 6.61 -8.44
CA ASP A 20 19.05 5.46 -7.58
C ASP A 20 18.02 5.76 -6.48
N SER A 21 17.84 7.03 -6.12
CA SER A 21 16.83 7.44 -5.13
C SER A 21 15.42 7.49 -5.71
N LEU A 22 15.25 7.63 -7.02
CA LEU A 22 13.94 7.54 -7.68
C LEU A 22 13.37 6.12 -7.61
N GLY A 23 14.23 5.09 -7.73
CA GLY A 23 13.82 3.69 -7.59
C GLY A 23 13.27 3.35 -6.20
N LYS A 24 13.76 4.01 -5.14
CA LYS A 24 13.32 3.79 -3.76
C LYS A 24 11.87 4.24 -3.53
N MET A 25 11.38 5.24 -4.27
CA MET A 25 10.00 5.71 -4.11
C MET A 25 8.99 4.62 -4.51
N ALA A 26 9.26 3.88 -5.60
CA ALA A 26 8.41 2.76 -6.01
C ALA A 26 8.33 1.66 -4.93
N MET A 27 9.44 1.41 -4.23
CA MET A 27 9.48 0.46 -3.11
C MET A 27 8.62 0.92 -1.93
N VAL A 28 8.67 2.21 -1.60
CA VAL A 28 7.84 2.80 -0.53
C VAL A 28 6.35 2.77 -0.88
N PHE A 29 5.98 3.05 -2.13
CA PHE A 29 4.58 2.97 -2.58
C PHE A 29 4.03 1.53 -2.51
N GLY A 30 4.81 0.52 -2.88
CA GLY A 30 4.40 -0.89 -2.77
C GLY A 30 4.17 -1.32 -1.32
N VAL A 31 5.08 -0.94 -0.42
CA VAL A 31 4.95 -1.22 1.03
C VAL A 31 3.78 -0.45 1.64
N ALA A 32 3.62 0.83 1.31
CA ALA A 32 2.51 1.65 1.78
C ALA A 32 1.16 1.10 1.31
N GLY A 33 1.06 0.59 0.07
CA GLY A 33 -0.15 -0.05 -0.45
C GLY A 33 -0.50 -1.35 0.29
N TRP A 34 0.49 -2.20 0.56
CA TRP A 34 0.30 -3.41 1.36
C TRP A 34 -0.15 -3.10 2.79
N VAL A 35 0.50 -2.13 3.45
CA VAL A 35 0.14 -1.68 4.80
C VAL A 35 -1.27 -1.07 4.83
N ALA A 36 -1.64 -0.24 3.85
CA ALA A 36 -2.98 0.36 3.79
C ALA A 36 -4.10 -0.68 3.65
N ILE A 37 -3.87 -1.74 2.85
CA ILE A 37 -4.84 -2.83 2.69
C ILE A 37 -4.88 -3.71 3.96
N SER A 38 -3.72 -4.01 4.55
CA SER A 38 -3.64 -4.86 5.75
C SER A 38 -4.16 -4.21 7.03
N PHE A 39 -3.99 -2.90 7.21
CA PHE A 39 -4.47 -2.17 8.39
C PHE A 39 -5.84 -1.52 8.18
N GLY A 40 -6.44 -1.67 6.98
CA GLY A 40 -7.69 -1.02 6.60
C GLY A 40 -8.91 -1.43 7.43
N ASN A 41 -8.89 -2.59 8.11
CA ASN A 41 -9.81 -2.98 9.20
C ASN A 41 -11.26 -2.45 9.05
N PHE A 42 -11.83 -2.58 7.84
CA PHE A 42 -13.06 -1.91 7.42
C PHE A 42 -14.31 -2.42 8.16
N TYR A 43 -14.20 -3.58 8.82
CA TYR A 43 -15.25 -4.19 9.64
C TYR A 43 -14.59 -4.79 10.88
N LYS A 44 -15.34 -4.91 11.99
CA LYS A 44 -14.88 -5.64 13.18
C LYS A 44 -15.60 -6.99 13.27
N THR A 45 -14.92 -7.97 13.84
CA THR A 45 -15.52 -9.27 14.16
C THR A 45 -16.72 -9.06 15.09
N GLY A 46 -17.89 -9.59 14.72
CA GLY A 46 -19.15 -9.44 15.47
C GLY A 46 -20.08 -8.30 15.03
N ASP A 47 -19.72 -7.51 14.00
CA ASP A 47 -20.68 -6.56 13.42
C ASP A 47 -21.74 -7.27 12.56
N ARG A 48 -22.99 -6.81 12.67
CA ARG A 48 -24.08 -7.18 11.75
C ARG A 48 -23.91 -6.45 10.43
N VAL A 49 -23.55 -7.19 9.39
CA VAL A 49 -23.34 -6.62 8.05
C VAL A 49 -24.26 -7.29 7.04
N GLN A 50 -24.68 -6.53 6.04
CA GLN A 50 -25.46 -7.04 4.91
C GLN A 50 -24.60 -6.97 3.66
N LEU A 51 -24.28 -8.13 3.08
CA LEU A 51 -23.47 -8.26 1.87
C LEU A 51 -24.33 -8.90 0.78
N GLY A 52 -24.52 -8.19 -0.34
CA GLY A 52 -25.26 -8.74 -1.49
C GLY A 52 -26.71 -9.13 -1.22
N GLY A 53 -27.34 -8.58 -0.17
CA GLY A 53 -28.72 -8.89 0.23
C GLY A 53 -28.84 -9.90 1.38
N ILE A 54 -27.79 -10.66 1.67
CA ILE A 54 -27.77 -11.64 2.77
C ILE A 54 -27.29 -10.94 4.05
N LYS A 55 -28.07 -11.06 5.12
CA LYS A 55 -27.73 -10.50 6.43
C LYS A 55 -26.99 -11.54 7.26
N GLY A 56 -25.92 -11.13 7.91
CA GLY A 56 -25.10 -12.04 8.71
C GLY A 56 -24.25 -11.32 9.74
N ASP A 57 -23.84 -12.05 10.77
CA ASP A 57 -22.84 -11.62 11.73
C ASP A 57 -21.44 -12.01 11.23
N VAL A 58 -20.46 -11.10 11.30
CA VAL A 58 -19.09 -11.41 10.88
C VAL A 58 -18.40 -12.29 11.92
N ILE A 59 -17.98 -13.49 11.52
CA ILE A 59 -17.30 -14.46 12.40
C ILE A 59 -15.79 -14.21 12.43
N ASP A 60 -15.20 -13.88 11.29
CA ASP A 60 -13.75 -13.67 11.17
C ASP A 60 -13.36 -12.81 9.96
N ILE A 61 -12.29 -12.03 10.11
CA ILE A 61 -11.79 -11.08 9.11
C ILE A 61 -10.33 -11.45 8.82
N GLY A 62 -10.13 -12.32 7.84
CA GLY A 62 -8.81 -12.69 7.35
C GLY A 62 -8.33 -11.75 6.24
N MET A 63 -7.00 -11.65 6.08
CA MET A 63 -6.32 -10.78 5.10
C MET A 63 -6.77 -10.96 3.63
N LEU A 64 -7.32 -12.12 3.28
CA LEU A 64 -7.76 -12.46 1.92
C LEU A 64 -9.20 -13.00 1.86
N ARG A 65 -9.85 -13.19 3.02
CA ARG A 65 -11.19 -13.77 3.11
C ARG A 65 -11.86 -13.41 4.44
N THR A 66 -13.07 -12.87 4.34
CA THR A 66 -13.97 -12.64 5.47
C THR A 66 -14.97 -13.79 5.56
N THR A 67 -15.23 -14.30 6.76
CA THR A 67 -16.27 -15.30 7.01
C THR A 67 -17.43 -14.66 7.76
N MET A 68 -18.65 -14.88 7.28
CA MET A 68 -19.87 -14.35 7.86
C MET A 68 -20.85 -15.49 8.14
N MET A 69 -21.53 -15.43 9.28
CA MET A 69 -22.63 -16.32 9.65
C MET A 69 -23.92 -15.72 9.14
N GLU A 70 -24.54 -16.36 8.16
CA GLU A 70 -25.89 -15.97 7.75
C GLU A 70 -26.85 -16.18 8.92
N ILE A 71 -27.59 -15.14 9.28
CA ILE A 71 -28.79 -15.27 10.09
C ILE A 71 -29.88 -15.70 9.13
N GLY A 72 -30.33 -16.96 9.27
CA GLY A 72 -31.18 -17.66 8.30
C GLY A 72 -32.34 -16.81 7.76
N GLN A 73 -32.71 -17.12 6.51
CA GLN A 73 -33.73 -16.45 5.68
C GLN A 73 -34.85 -15.73 6.44
#